data_AF-A0A940CDK2-F1
#
_entry.id   AF-A0A940CDK2-F1
#
_cell.length_a   1.000
_cell.length_b   1.000
_cell.length_c   1.000
_cell.angle_alpha   90.00
_cell.angle_beta   90.00
_cell.angle_gamma   90.00
#
_symmetry.space_group_name_H-M   'P 1'
#
loop_
_entity.id
_entity.type
_entity.pdbx_description
1 polymer ?
#
loop_
_entity_poly.entity_id
_entity_poly.type
_entity_poly.pdbx_seq_one_letter_code
_entity_poly.pdbx_strand_id
1 'polypeptide(L)'
;MTCRMGSNKKQPKKSVFTALAATVLTAALAAVFLLLTGCRSKGPKLFSDTLPPVEPDPGTHVRAAAAGEPDVIYMPPADGSGYRYGPSIMYYADGSCDAWFSTPGYGGEWDWISYKHSDDGVHFGDEKIVLVPTPDSMDRFSCCDPGVSYFGGYYYLGYTSTIVEGGVNNNVFVARSKNPDGPYEKWNGGGWGGDPAPVIYYDEGASTYGAGEPSFVVQDGVLYMYYSWACPDGDHIRVATSDTAEDWPARLTYRGEAYEKINSRHSADIAYLEDAGKFVAFTTQYGHDEKSGLFLLESEDGITFYESQYLCEGLYKHLHSLGVSRRPDGHIQLKDKLFIGYAFSDGGSGNWGKWATAFQTITLELYQGEPQPEGNGVLGIQCGQWLTERPKDSPMIGIASYSRVIELYPGESDVNIGFVWLDPMLSAYELKDTGKLKFSGYDNSLISIKNGKITAKNATGETTVKVRYKRFETSLKVYVRDSFEEFQGSSTKTVVSFTPVISSYELTVGQTHLPQIRGLVRFSDHTWAEAYNSNVMVSVKRFPVTYTVSDETVLRVSDNGIITPISPGAATVTVAIAGDNQFVVTVTVK
;
A
#
# COMPACT_ATOMS: atom_id res chain seq x y z
N MET A 1 -49.51 -58.55 28.61
CA MET A 1 -49.27 -59.21 29.91
C MET A 1 -47.77 -59.27 30.16
N THR A 2 -47.34 -58.74 31.30
CA THR A 2 -45.98 -58.63 31.80
C THR A 2 -45.43 -59.98 32.28
N CYS A 3 -44.13 -60.29 32.05
CA CYS A 3 -43.20 -60.72 33.12
C CYS A 3 -41.72 -60.92 32.68
N ARG A 4 -40.84 -60.18 33.35
CA ARG A 4 -39.48 -60.44 33.92
C ARG A 4 -38.50 -61.53 33.40
N MET A 5 -37.27 -61.02 33.19
CA MET A 5 -35.93 -61.41 33.70
C MET A 5 -35.24 -62.75 33.34
N GLY A 6 -33.96 -62.66 32.94
CA GLY A 6 -32.91 -63.52 33.52
C GLY A 6 -31.69 -63.95 32.68
N SER A 7 -30.57 -63.23 32.84
CA SER A 7 -29.19 -63.72 33.02
C SER A 7 -28.19 -63.94 31.85
N ASN A 8 -26.97 -63.47 32.15
CA ASN A 8 -25.73 -63.35 31.37
C ASN A 8 -24.84 -64.61 31.41
N LYS A 9 -24.06 -64.82 30.34
CA LYS A 9 -22.56 -64.83 30.31
C LYS A 9 -22.06 -65.65 29.10
N LYS A 10 -21.27 -65.02 28.21
CA LYS A 10 -20.41 -65.72 27.23
C LYS A 10 -19.17 -64.90 26.91
N GLN A 11 -18.02 -65.56 26.96
CA GLN A 11 -16.83 -65.37 26.11
C GLN A 11 -15.83 -66.49 26.45
N PRO A 12 -14.77 -66.74 25.65
CA PRO A 12 -14.51 -66.35 24.26
C PRO A 12 -13.99 -67.54 23.40
N LYS A 13 -13.85 -67.36 22.09
CA LYS A 13 -13.03 -68.23 21.23
C LYS A 13 -12.06 -67.37 20.40
N LYS A 14 -10.78 -67.74 20.45
CA LYS A 14 -9.69 -67.27 19.60
C LYS A 14 -9.61 -68.17 18.36
N SER A 15 -9.37 -67.59 17.19
CA SER A 15 -8.77 -68.28 16.04
C SER A 15 -7.71 -67.40 15.40
N VAL A 16 -6.64 -68.06 14.98
CA VAL A 16 -5.40 -67.55 14.41
C VAL A 16 -5.56 -67.30 12.91
N PHE A 17 -5.03 -66.18 12.41
CA PHE A 17 -4.58 -66.04 11.02
C PHE A 17 -3.33 -65.16 10.97
N THR A 18 -2.36 -65.60 10.18
CA THR A 18 -1.06 -64.99 9.98
C THR A 18 -1.01 -64.35 8.58
N ALA A 19 -0.26 -63.26 8.49
CA ALA A 19 0.50 -62.76 7.33
C ALA A 19 -0.10 -61.67 6.41
N LEU A 20 0.67 -60.58 6.35
CA LEU A 20 0.85 -59.55 5.32
C LEU A 20 -0.30 -58.59 5.01
N ALA A 21 -0.22 -57.39 5.61
CA ALA A 21 -0.78 -56.16 5.04
C ALA A 21 0.34 -55.11 4.97
N ALA A 22 0.90 -54.94 3.78
CA ALA A 22 1.61 -53.75 3.35
C ALA A 22 0.79 -53.12 2.22
N THR A 23 0.74 -51.79 2.22
CA THR A 23 0.11 -50.91 1.22
C THR A 23 -1.36 -50.53 1.47
N VAL A 24 -1.63 -49.23 1.35
CA VAL A 24 -2.91 -48.49 1.49
C VAL A 24 -3.22 -47.99 2.91
N LEU A 25 -2.51 -46.93 3.33
CA LEU A 25 -3.10 -45.92 4.23
C LEU A 25 -2.45 -44.53 4.01
N THR A 26 -2.66 -43.96 2.82
CA THR A 26 -2.39 -42.55 2.51
C THR A 26 -3.58 -41.98 1.74
N ALA A 27 -4.69 -41.75 2.42
CA ALA A 27 -5.78 -40.85 2.00
C ALA A 27 -6.97 -40.90 2.99
N ALA A 28 -6.76 -40.58 4.27
CA ALA A 28 -7.90 -40.44 5.20
C ALA A 28 -7.60 -39.59 6.46
N LEU A 29 -6.65 -38.65 6.40
CA LEU A 29 -6.36 -37.77 7.53
C LEU A 29 -6.11 -36.30 7.11
N ALA A 30 -6.85 -35.84 6.09
CA ALA A 30 -6.82 -34.44 5.63
C ALA A 30 -8.21 -33.77 5.60
N ALA A 31 -9.26 -34.41 6.12
CA ALA A 31 -10.64 -33.94 5.93
C ALA A 31 -11.43 -33.68 7.23
N VAL A 32 -10.77 -33.48 8.38
CA VAL A 32 -11.45 -33.10 9.63
C VAL A 32 -10.72 -31.94 10.29
N PHE A 33 -10.73 -30.79 9.61
CA PHE A 33 -10.55 -29.46 10.23
C PHE A 33 -11.16 -28.38 9.33
N LEU A 34 -12.39 -28.63 8.87
CA LEU A 34 -13.20 -27.66 8.13
C LEU A 34 -14.63 -27.85 8.60
N LEU A 35 -14.95 -27.20 9.72
CA LEU A 35 -16.29 -26.84 10.15
C LEU A 35 -16.13 -25.94 11.38
N LEU A 36 -16.70 -24.72 11.28
CA LEU A 36 -16.70 -23.61 12.24
C LEU A 36 -15.65 -22.50 12.01
N THR A 37 -15.77 -21.82 10.86
CA THR A 37 -15.94 -20.34 10.77
C THR A 37 -16.50 -20.04 9.38
N GLY A 38 -17.54 -19.22 9.27
CA GLY A 38 -18.20 -18.91 7.99
C GLY A 38 -17.23 -18.28 6.98
N CYS A 39 -16.72 -19.07 6.04
CA CYS A 39 -16.01 -18.58 4.87
C CYS A 39 -17.02 -17.97 3.89
N ARG A 40 -17.17 -16.64 3.87
CA ARG A 40 -17.58 -15.92 2.65
C ARG A 40 -16.44 -16.10 1.63
N SER A 41 -16.45 -17.20 0.87
CA SER A 41 -15.49 -17.50 -0.20
C SER A 41 -16.19 -17.60 -1.56
N LYS A 42 -17.10 -16.66 -1.83
CA LYS A 42 -17.50 -16.38 -3.20
C LYS A 42 -16.72 -15.12 -3.57
N GLY A 43 -15.91 -15.17 -4.63
CA GLY A 43 -15.17 -14.01 -5.14
C GLY A 43 -16.08 -12.81 -5.40
N PRO A 44 -15.50 -11.63 -5.72
CA PRO A 44 -16.26 -10.40 -5.85
C PRO A 44 -17.45 -10.55 -6.79
N LYS A 45 -18.54 -9.86 -6.45
CA LYS A 45 -19.74 -9.81 -7.27
C LYS A 45 -19.53 -8.82 -8.41
N LEU A 46 -18.83 -9.31 -9.43
CA LEU A 46 -18.48 -8.52 -10.61
C LEU A 46 -19.74 -8.13 -11.40
N PHE A 47 -19.66 -6.96 -12.02
CA PHE A 47 -20.60 -6.52 -13.04
C PHE A 47 -20.52 -7.45 -14.26
N SER A 48 -21.66 -7.66 -14.91
CA SER A 48 -21.76 -8.50 -16.13
C SER A 48 -22.32 -7.73 -17.32
N ASP A 49 -22.73 -6.50 -17.07
CA ASP A 49 -23.23 -5.51 -18.01
C ASP A 49 -22.06 -4.71 -18.57
N THR A 50 -21.59 -5.12 -19.73
CA THR A 50 -20.63 -4.37 -20.54
C THR A 50 -21.38 -3.52 -21.58
N LEU A 51 -20.99 -2.27 -21.75
CA LEU A 51 -21.42 -1.48 -22.91
C LEU A 51 -20.60 -1.86 -24.16
N PRO A 52 -21.14 -1.70 -25.38
CA PRO A 52 -20.31 -1.71 -26.58
C PRO A 52 -19.21 -0.63 -26.45
N PRO A 53 -17.99 -0.88 -26.97
CA PRO A 53 -16.95 0.13 -26.98
C PRO A 53 -17.45 1.45 -27.59
N VAL A 54 -17.21 2.54 -26.87
CA VAL A 54 -17.54 3.90 -27.30
C VAL A 54 -16.23 4.57 -27.72
N GLU A 55 -16.19 5.12 -28.93
CA GLU A 55 -15.08 5.96 -29.34
C GLU A 55 -15.22 7.33 -28.65
N PRO A 56 -14.19 7.83 -27.96
CA PRO A 56 -14.27 9.10 -27.25
C PRO A 56 -14.52 10.26 -28.23
N ASP A 57 -15.49 11.11 -27.90
CA ASP A 57 -15.78 12.35 -28.60
C ASP A 57 -15.14 13.55 -27.87
N PRO A 58 -14.19 14.27 -28.49
CA PRO A 58 -13.58 15.46 -27.88
C PRO A 58 -14.57 16.57 -27.51
N GLY A 59 -15.72 16.67 -28.18
CA GLY A 59 -16.76 17.67 -27.89
C GLY A 59 -17.75 17.27 -26.78
N THR A 60 -17.65 16.04 -26.27
CA THR A 60 -18.46 15.55 -25.15
C THR A 60 -17.68 15.65 -23.85
N HIS A 61 -18.24 16.33 -22.85
CA HIS A 61 -17.63 16.50 -21.53
C HIS A 61 -18.50 15.90 -20.42
N VAL A 62 -17.86 15.62 -19.30
CA VAL A 62 -18.42 15.05 -18.08
C VAL A 62 -18.56 16.15 -17.05
N ARG A 63 -19.72 16.23 -16.40
CA ARG A 63 -19.88 17.05 -15.19
C ARG A 63 -20.49 16.22 -14.08
N ALA A 64 -20.03 16.47 -12.87
CA ALA A 64 -20.55 15.94 -11.63
C ALA A 64 -21.47 16.95 -10.93
N ALA A 65 -22.41 16.41 -10.16
CA ALA A 65 -23.17 17.14 -9.15
C ALA A 65 -23.22 16.31 -7.86
N ALA A 66 -23.13 16.96 -6.71
CA ALA A 66 -23.37 16.33 -5.42
C ALA A 66 -24.88 16.09 -5.22
N ALA A 67 -25.25 14.93 -4.70
CA ALA A 67 -26.63 14.55 -4.44
C ALA A 67 -26.84 14.20 -2.96
N GLY A 68 -27.71 14.94 -2.28
CA GLY A 68 -27.98 14.76 -0.86
C GLY A 68 -26.85 15.29 0.04
N GLU A 69 -26.96 15.02 1.34
CA GLU A 69 -25.97 15.41 2.34
C GLU A 69 -24.82 14.38 2.43
N PRO A 70 -23.58 14.80 2.77
CA PRO A 70 -22.48 13.86 2.99
C PRO A 70 -22.69 12.98 4.23
N ASP A 71 -22.43 11.68 4.09
CA ASP A 71 -22.44 10.70 5.18
C ASP A 71 -21.07 10.65 5.87
N VAL A 72 -20.97 11.09 7.13
CA VAL A 72 -19.71 11.02 7.89
C VAL A 72 -19.49 9.60 8.42
N ILE A 73 -18.47 8.91 7.91
CA ILE A 73 -18.16 7.51 8.25
C ILE A 73 -17.08 7.34 9.32
N TYR A 74 -16.36 8.43 9.63
CA TYR A 74 -15.37 8.49 10.68
C TYR A 74 -15.24 9.91 11.24
N MET A 75 -15.10 10.02 12.56
CA MET A 75 -14.75 11.26 13.26
C MET A 75 -13.58 10.99 14.21
N PRO A 76 -12.54 11.85 14.21
CA PRO A 76 -11.46 11.78 15.19
C PRO A 76 -11.94 12.05 16.63
N PRO A 77 -11.21 11.54 17.63
CA PRO A 77 -11.52 11.82 19.02
C PRO A 77 -11.21 13.28 19.38
N ALA A 78 -12.08 13.92 20.15
CA ALA A 78 -11.93 15.33 20.55
C ALA A 78 -10.66 15.61 21.37
N ASP A 79 -10.16 14.60 22.11
CA ASP A 79 -9.00 14.67 22.99
C ASP A 79 -7.69 14.19 22.35
N GLY A 80 -7.68 13.89 21.05
CA GLY A 80 -6.52 13.30 20.38
C GLY A 80 -6.45 13.54 18.88
N SER A 81 -5.57 12.78 18.23
CA SER A 81 -5.42 12.71 16.78
C SER A 81 -6.07 11.44 16.23
N GLY A 82 -6.41 11.45 14.95
CA GLY A 82 -6.94 10.30 14.25
C GLY A 82 -7.46 10.66 12.87
N TYR A 83 -7.36 9.71 11.94
CA TYR A 83 -7.81 9.91 10.57
C TYR A 83 -8.14 8.59 9.88
N ARG A 84 -8.98 8.70 8.83
CA ARG A 84 -9.14 7.74 7.74
C ARG A 84 -9.14 8.49 6.41
N TYR A 85 -7.96 8.80 5.89
CA TYR A 85 -7.85 9.60 4.65
C TYR A 85 -7.50 8.73 3.44
N GLY A 86 -7.59 9.32 2.25
CA GLY A 86 -7.25 8.68 0.98
C GLY A 86 -8.06 7.40 0.74
N PRO A 87 -9.39 7.46 0.73
CA PRO A 87 -10.19 6.26 0.61
C PRO A 87 -10.05 5.66 -0.80
N SER A 88 -9.72 4.37 -0.89
CA SER A 88 -9.96 3.59 -2.11
C SER A 88 -11.29 2.88 -1.99
N ILE A 89 -12.16 3.00 -2.99
CA ILE A 89 -13.56 2.57 -2.88
C ILE A 89 -13.93 1.66 -4.05
N MET A 90 -14.31 0.43 -3.74
CA MET A 90 -14.78 -0.55 -4.71
C MET A 90 -16.26 -0.86 -4.49
N TYR A 91 -17.06 -0.65 -5.51
CA TYR A 91 -18.49 -0.93 -5.54
C TYR A 91 -18.77 -2.20 -6.36
N TYR A 92 -19.78 -2.97 -5.95
CA TYR A 92 -20.10 -4.26 -6.55
C TYR A 92 -21.52 -4.31 -7.13
N ALA A 93 -21.77 -5.28 -8.02
CA ALA A 93 -23.04 -5.40 -8.74
C ALA A 93 -24.23 -5.74 -7.84
N ASP A 94 -24.00 -6.26 -6.62
CA ASP A 94 -25.05 -6.54 -5.64
C ASP A 94 -25.34 -5.34 -4.71
N GLY A 95 -24.68 -4.21 -4.95
CA GLY A 95 -24.83 -2.98 -4.19
C GLY A 95 -23.92 -2.87 -2.97
N SER A 96 -23.12 -3.91 -2.67
CA SER A 96 -22.13 -3.86 -1.59
C SER A 96 -20.92 -3.01 -1.97
N CYS A 97 -20.13 -2.61 -0.97
CA CYS A 97 -18.95 -1.77 -1.12
C CYS A 97 -17.83 -2.24 -0.19
N ASP A 98 -16.60 -2.20 -0.70
CA ASP A 98 -15.37 -2.29 0.07
C ASP A 98 -14.64 -0.95 0.04
N ALA A 99 -14.07 -0.55 1.18
CA ALA A 99 -13.28 0.67 1.26
C ALA A 99 -12.01 0.48 2.11
N TRP A 100 -10.90 1.04 1.63
CA TRP A 100 -9.59 1.04 2.30
C TRP A 100 -9.17 2.47 2.60
N PHE A 101 -8.50 2.68 3.74
CA PHE A 101 -8.13 4.01 4.22
C PHE A 101 -6.72 4.02 4.81
N SER A 102 -5.98 5.11 4.62
CA SER A 102 -4.83 5.42 5.46
C SER A 102 -5.30 5.72 6.88
N THR A 103 -4.67 5.14 7.89
CA THR A 103 -5.01 5.31 9.31
C THR A 103 -3.72 5.41 10.16
N PRO A 104 -3.73 6.02 11.36
CA PRO A 104 -2.51 6.13 12.15
C PRO A 104 -1.89 4.76 12.46
N GLY A 105 -0.56 4.70 12.39
CA GLY A 105 0.23 3.53 12.77
C GLY A 105 0.46 3.42 14.28
N TYR A 106 1.31 2.46 14.66
CA TYR A 106 1.70 2.22 16.05
C TYR A 106 3.22 1.99 16.18
N GLY A 107 3.82 2.39 17.30
CA GLY A 107 5.21 2.05 17.61
C GLY A 107 6.25 2.77 16.75
N GLY A 108 5.95 4.00 16.30
CA GLY A 108 6.84 4.82 15.47
C GLY A 108 6.57 4.72 13.96
N GLU A 109 5.74 3.77 13.54
CA GLU A 109 5.17 3.70 12.18
C GLU A 109 4.11 4.80 12.03
N TRP A 110 4.10 5.51 10.90
CA TRP A 110 3.26 6.70 10.68
C TRP A 110 1.83 6.32 10.27
N ASP A 111 1.69 5.55 9.18
CA ASP A 111 0.40 5.18 8.61
C ASP A 111 0.33 3.67 8.37
N TRP A 112 -0.85 3.11 8.62
CA TRP A 112 -1.28 1.77 8.26
C TRP A 112 -2.49 1.85 7.34
N ILE A 113 -2.90 0.71 6.75
CA ILE A 113 -4.11 0.64 5.94
C ILE A 113 -5.19 -0.15 6.66
N SER A 114 -6.32 0.50 6.88
CA SER A 114 -7.54 -0.14 7.38
C SER A 114 -8.55 -0.40 6.27
N TYR A 115 -9.49 -1.29 6.54
CA TYR A 115 -10.52 -1.75 5.63
C TYR A 115 -11.88 -1.78 6.33
N LYS A 116 -12.94 -1.43 5.60
CA LYS A 116 -14.34 -1.57 6.02
C LYS A 116 -15.18 -2.12 4.85
N HIS A 117 -16.19 -2.90 5.18
CA HIS A 117 -17.18 -3.44 4.23
C HIS A 117 -18.55 -2.84 4.51
N SER A 118 -19.35 -2.63 3.47
CA SER A 118 -20.77 -2.30 3.55
C SER A 118 -21.57 -3.26 2.67
N ASP A 119 -22.59 -3.90 3.24
CA ASP A 119 -23.47 -4.81 2.47
C ASP A 119 -24.45 -4.06 1.55
N ASP A 120 -24.69 -2.75 1.79
CA ASP A 120 -25.67 -1.92 1.06
C ASP A 120 -25.07 -0.65 0.43
N GLY A 121 -23.75 -0.47 0.55
CA GLY A 121 -23.03 0.69 0.05
C GLY A 121 -23.40 1.99 0.76
N VAL A 122 -23.92 1.92 1.99
CA VAL A 122 -24.26 3.07 2.85
C VAL A 122 -23.74 2.84 4.27
N HIS A 123 -24.06 1.69 4.87
CA HIS A 123 -23.71 1.38 6.25
C HIS A 123 -22.47 0.49 6.31
N PHE A 124 -21.37 1.01 6.89
CA PHE A 124 -20.13 0.27 7.02
C PHE A 124 -20.07 -0.53 8.34
N GLY A 125 -19.65 -1.79 8.24
CA GLY A 125 -19.42 -2.67 9.37
C GLY A 125 -18.06 -2.45 10.06
N ASP A 126 -17.63 -3.46 10.82
CA ASP A 126 -16.42 -3.44 11.63
C ASP A 126 -15.16 -3.15 10.80
N GLU A 127 -14.30 -2.28 11.34
CA GLU A 127 -12.99 -1.96 10.78
C GLU A 127 -11.95 -3.06 11.07
N LYS A 128 -10.98 -3.19 10.15
CA LYS A 128 -9.84 -4.11 10.26
C LYS A 128 -8.59 -3.47 9.68
N ILE A 129 -7.47 -3.52 10.40
CA ILE A 129 -6.14 -3.25 9.85
C ILE A 129 -5.75 -4.41 8.92
N VAL A 130 -5.42 -4.10 7.67
CA VAL A 130 -5.14 -5.09 6.62
C VAL A 130 -3.74 -5.01 6.05
N LEU A 131 -3.07 -3.85 6.16
CA LEU A 131 -1.67 -3.69 5.77
C LEU A 131 -0.94 -2.79 6.78
N VAL A 132 0.27 -3.21 7.15
CA VAL A 132 1.19 -2.47 8.03
C VAL A 132 2.59 -2.51 7.42
N PRO A 133 3.48 -1.56 7.75
CA PRO A 133 4.90 -1.59 7.38
C PRO A 133 5.57 -2.94 7.66
N THR A 134 6.45 -3.36 6.76
CA THR A 134 7.31 -4.52 6.99
C THR A 134 8.53 -4.06 7.79
N PRO A 135 8.78 -4.61 9.00
CA PRO A 135 9.85 -4.11 9.86
C PRO A 135 11.22 -4.26 9.20
N ASP A 136 12.03 -3.21 9.31
CA ASP A 136 13.39 -3.16 8.77
C ASP A 136 13.48 -3.48 7.26
N SER A 137 12.57 -2.89 6.48
CA SER A 137 12.49 -3.03 5.02
C SER A 137 12.27 -1.70 4.31
N MET A 138 12.08 -1.72 2.98
CA MET A 138 11.92 -0.51 2.18
C MET A 138 10.62 0.28 2.45
N ASP A 139 9.63 -0.32 3.13
CA ASP A 139 8.38 0.35 3.47
C ASP A 139 8.18 0.55 4.98
N ARG A 140 9.28 0.55 5.75
CA ARG A 140 9.30 0.50 7.22
C ARG A 140 8.60 1.65 7.95
N PHE A 141 8.36 2.78 7.30
CA PHE A 141 7.78 3.95 7.98
C PHE A 141 6.27 4.05 7.82
N SER A 142 5.71 3.67 6.68
CA SER A 142 4.27 3.84 6.41
C SER A 142 3.74 2.84 5.39
N CYS A 143 2.42 2.63 5.41
CA CYS A 143 1.63 2.13 4.30
C CYS A 143 0.43 3.08 4.20
N CYS A 144 0.47 4.04 3.28
CA CYS A 144 -0.58 5.05 3.09
C CYS A 144 -1.03 5.13 1.63
N ASP A 145 -2.06 5.95 1.40
CA ASP A 145 -2.66 6.29 0.11
C ASP A 145 -3.07 5.06 -0.69
N PRO A 146 -3.99 4.22 -0.17
CA PRO A 146 -4.39 3.01 -0.86
C PRO A 146 -5.02 3.33 -2.21
N GLY A 147 -4.59 2.60 -3.24
CA GLY A 147 -5.31 2.43 -4.50
C GLY A 147 -5.60 0.95 -4.73
N VAL A 148 -6.86 0.57 -4.95
CA VAL A 148 -7.24 -0.84 -5.06
C VAL A 148 -7.99 -1.12 -6.36
N SER A 149 -7.54 -2.16 -7.05
CA SER A 149 -8.25 -2.75 -8.20
C SER A 149 -8.24 -4.27 -8.10
N TYR A 150 -9.21 -4.92 -8.74
CA TYR A 150 -9.37 -6.35 -8.79
C TYR A 150 -9.29 -6.85 -10.23
N PHE A 151 -8.27 -7.65 -10.51
CA PHE A 151 -8.08 -8.34 -11.78
C PHE A 151 -7.23 -9.60 -11.57
N GLY A 152 -7.24 -10.52 -12.54
CA GLY A 152 -6.47 -11.78 -12.42
C GLY A 152 -6.82 -12.63 -11.19
N GLY A 153 -8.01 -12.42 -10.60
CA GLY A 153 -8.45 -13.10 -9.39
C GLY A 153 -7.79 -12.62 -8.09
N TYR A 154 -7.22 -11.41 -8.06
CA TYR A 154 -6.60 -10.80 -6.89
C TYR A 154 -7.06 -9.35 -6.72
N TYR A 155 -7.17 -8.93 -5.47
CA TYR A 155 -7.19 -7.52 -5.09
C TYR A 155 -5.74 -7.04 -5.04
N TYR A 156 -5.36 -6.12 -5.93
CA TYR A 156 -4.08 -5.42 -5.89
C TYR A 156 -4.27 -4.11 -5.16
N LEU A 157 -3.48 -3.90 -4.11
CA LEU A 157 -3.47 -2.70 -3.29
C LEU A 157 -2.12 -2.02 -3.49
N GLY A 158 -2.10 -0.91 -4.22
CA GLY A 158 -0.97 0.00 -4.29
C GLY A 158 -0.94 0.92 -3.07
N TYR A 159 0.25 1.27 -2.60
CA TYR A 159 0.44 2.15 -1.44
C TYR A 159 1.76 2.91 -1.51
N THR A 160 1.82 4.03 -0.80
CA THR A 160 2.99 4.88 -0.65
C THR A 160 3.81 4.47 0.58
N SER A 161 5.14 4.51 0.46
CA SER A 161 6.04 4.43 1.62
C SER A 161 7.44 4.98 1.33
N THR A 162 8.26 5.12 2.37
CA THR A 162 9.66 5.56 2.27
C THR A 162 10.56 4.86 3.28
N ILE A 163 11.86 4.95 3.02
CA ILE A 163 12.95 4.61 3.96
C ILE A 163 13.59 5.84 4.60
N VAL A 164 13.15 7.05 4.20
CA VAL A 164 13.71 8.31 4.65
C VAL A 164 12.83 8.88 5.75
N GLU A 165 13.42 9.05 6.92
CA GLU A 165 12.75 9.72 8.05
C GLU A 165 12.37 11.16 7.63
N GLY A 166 11.10 11.52 7.82
CA GLY A 166 10.56 12.82 7.39
C GLY A 166 9.55 12.75 6.24
N GLY A 167 9.28 11.57 5.68
CA GLY A 167 8.20 11.39 4.71
C GLY A 167 8.50 11.94 3.32
N VAL A 168 9.78 11.98 2.96
CA VAL A 168 10.29 12.41 1.65
C VAL A 168 10.81 11.21 0.86
N ASN A 169 11.04 11.39 -0.44
CA ASN A 169 11.48 10.32 -1.35
C ASN A 169 10.59 9.07 -1.26
N ASN A 170 9.28 9.29 -1.17
CA ASN A 170 8.33 8.19 -1.19
C ASN A 170 8.44 7.40 -2.48
N ASN A 171 8.07 6.13 -2.39
CA ASN A 171 8.02 5.19 -3.49
C ASN A 171 6.64 4.55 -3.49
N VAL A 172 6.26 4.01 -4.64
CA VAL A 172 5.02 3.23 -4.75
C VAL A 172 5.34 1.75 -4.62
N PHE A 173 4.58 1.07 -3.77
CA PHE A 173 4.62 -0.35 -3.53
C PHE A 173 3.29 -0.98 -3.91
N VAL A 174 3.26 -2.31 -4.00
CA VAL A 174 2.01 -3.05 -4.21
C VAL A 174 1.97 -4.30 -3.34
N ALA A 175 0.78 -4.63 -2.87
CA ALA A 175 0.46 -5.88 -2.24
C ALA A 175 -0.76 -6.50 -2.91
N ARG A 176 -0.97 -7.81 -2.73
CA ARG A 176 -2.15 -8.48 -3.27
C ARG A 176 -2.79 -9.45 -2.29
N SER A 177 -4.07 -9.72 -2.48
CA SER A 177 -4.82 -10.72 -1.70
C SER A 177 -5.91 -11.38 -2.53
N LYS A 178 -6.31 -12.60 -2.15
CA LYS A 178 -7.52 -13.25 -2.70
C LYS A 178 -8.82 -12.72 -2.08
N ASN A 179 -8.75 -12.04 -0.95
CA ASN A 179 -9.87 -11.42 -0.26
C ASN A 179 -9.61 -9.93 -0.06
N PRO A 180 -10.65 -9.07 -0.05
CA PRO A 180 -10.47 -7.63 0.12
C PRO A 180 -9.92 -7.27 1.52
N ASP A 181 -10.15 -8.12 2.51
CA ASP A 181 -9.68 -7.92 3.88
C ASP A 181 -8.35 -8.64 4.19
N GLY A 182 -7.64 -9.10 3.16
CA GLY A 182 -6.36 -9.79 3.29
C GLY A 182 -6.44 -11.30 3.59
N PRO A 183 -5.33 -11.92 4.06
CA PRO A 183 -4.01 -11.31 4.26
C PRO A 183 -3.35 -10.92 2.93
N TYR A 184 -2.56 -9.85 2.96
CA TYR A 184 -1.87 -9.33 1.79
C TYR A 184 -0.42 -9.84 1.70
N GLU A 185 -0.01 -10.21 0.48
CA GLU A 185 1.38 -10.51 0.11
C GLU A 185 1.95 -9.31 -0.64
N LYS A 186 3.04 -8.71 -0.14
CA LYS A 186 3.70 -7.56 -0.76
C LYS A 186 4.61 -8.02 -1.91
N TRP A 187 4.70 -7.23 -2.98
CA TRP A 187 5.67 -7.45 -4.04
C TRP A 187 7.10 -7.27 -3.51
N ASN A 188 8.00 -8.20 -3.84
CA ASN A 188 9.38 -8.21 -3.35
C ASN A 188 10.44 -7.98 -4.45
N GLY A 189 10.02 -7.58 -5.65
CA GLY A 189 10.90 -7.38 -6.80
C GLY A 189 11.03 -8.59 -7.73
N GLY A 190 10.78 -9.81 -7.24
CA GLY A 190 10.79 -11.04 -8.04
C GLY A 190 9.55 -11.92 -7.88
N GLY A 191 8.62 -11.54 -7.01
CA GLY A 191 7.43 -12.30 -6.65
C GLY A 191 6.69 -11.69 -5.46
N TRP A 192 5.90 -12.51 -4.77
CA TRP A 192 4.97 -12.06 -3.73
C TRP A 192 5.35 -12.64 -2.35
N GLY A 193 5.35 -11.78 -1.33
CA GLY A 193 5.75 -12.05 0.05
C GLY A 193 7.21 -11.75 0.35
N GLY A 194 7.57 -11.62 1.63
CA GLY A 194 8.94 -11.26 2.05
C GLY A 194 9.13 -9.76 2.23
N ASP A 195 10.38 -9.30 2.10
CA ASP A 195 10.73 -7.88 2.23
C ASP A 195 10.29 -7.14 0.96
N PRO A 196 9.48 -6.07 1.08
CA PRO A 196 8.89 -5.40 -0.07
C PRO A 196 9.90 -4.64 -0.90
N ALA A 197 9.66 -4.59 -2.21
CA ALA A 197 10.36 -3.75 -3.16
C ALA A 197 9.37 -2.81 -3.87
N PRO A 198 9.78 -1.57 -4.18
CA PRO A 198 8.93 -0.62 -4.88
C PRO A 198 8.66 -1.08 -6.31
N VAL A 199 7.48 -0.76 -6.81
CA VAL A 199 7.09 -0.92 -8.22
C VAL A 199 7.34 0.35 -9.02
N ILE A 200 7.28 1.50 -8.36
CA ILE A 200 7.79 2.78 -8.85
C ILE A 200 8.74 3.30 -7.78
N TYR A 201 10.00 3.48 -8.15
CA TYR A 201 11.03 4.02 -7.26
C TYR A 201 11.30 5.48 -7.60
N TYR A 202 11.33 6.34 -6.58
CA TYR A 202 11.66 7.75 -6.72
C TYR A 202 13.17 7.95 -6.68
N ASP A 203 13.74 8.20 -7.86
CA ASP A 203 15.16 8.31 -8.11
C ASP A 203 15.63 9.73 -8.36
N GLU A 204 14.83 10.76 -8.12
CA GLU A 204 15.26 12.16 -8.30
C GLU A 204 15.97 12.74 -7.06
N GLY A 205 16.28 14.04 -7.06
CA GLY A 205 17.00 14.71 -5.98
C GLY A 205 16.29 14.63 -4.61
N ALA A 206 17.05 14.29 -3.56
CA ALA A 206 16.52 14.02 -2.22
C ALA A 206 16.07 15.29 -1.46
N SER A 207 14.79 15.66 -1.56
CA SER A 207 14.15 16.66 -0.68
C SER A 207 12.63 16.85 -0.87
N THR A 208 12.00 16.17 -1.83
CA THR A 208 10.57 16.34 -2.13
C THR A 208 9.74 15.17 -1.60
N TYR A 209 8.41 15.27 -1.71
CA TYR A 209 7.51 14.17 -1.34
C TYR A 209 7.87 12.85 -2.03
N GLY A 210 8.27 12.85 -3.30
CA GLY A 210 8.62 11.66 -4.07
C GLY A 210 7.45 11.09 -4.88
N ALA A 211 7.39 9.77 -5.01
CA ALA A 211 6.34 9.04 -5.72
C ALA A 211 5.33 8.40 -4.76
N GLY A 212 4.04 8.44 -5.09
CA GLY A 212 3.00 7.94 -4.20
C GLY A 212 1.60 7.91 -4.81
N GLU A 213 0.61 7.68 -3.95
CA GLU A 213 -0.83 7.86 -4.21
C GLU A 213 -1.32 7.15 -5.49
N PRO A 214 -1.12 5.82 -5.61
CA PRO A 214 -1.43 5.11 -6.83
C PRO A 214 -2.94 4.99 -7.10
N SER A 215 -3.32 5.03 -8.38
CA SER A 215 -4.65 4.67 -8.87
C SER A 215 -4.56 3.71 -10.06
N PHE A 216 -5.51 2.79 -10.18
CA PHE A 216 -5.48 1.71 -11.18
C PHE A 216 -6.74 1.67 -12.03
N VAL A 217 -6.58 1.41 -13.33
CA VAL A 217 -7.66 1.12 -14.28
C VAL A 217 -7.22 -0.01 -15.21
N VAL A 218 -8.08 -1.00 -15.43
CA VAL A 218 -7.83 -2.08 -16.40
C VAL A 218 -8.73 -1.90 -17.61
N GLN A 219 -8.22 -1.27 -18.67
CA GLN A 219 -8.95 -1.03 -19.90
C GLN A 219 -8.41 -1.94 -21.01
N ASP A 220 -9.28 -2.74 -21.64
CA ASP A 220 -8.95 -3.62 -22.77
C ASP A 220 -7.71 -4.52 -22.55
N GLY A 221 -7.56 -5.02 -21.31
CA GLY A 221 -6.46 -5.89 -20.91
C GLY A 221 -5.13 -5.16 -20.61
N VAL A 222 -5.12 -3.84 -20.72
CA VAL A 222 -4.02 -2.96 -20.31
C VAL A 222 -4.31 -2.44 -18.91
N LEU A 223 -3.37 -2.66 -17.99
CA LEU A 223 -3.35 -2.02 -16.69
C LEU A 223 -2.72 -0.64 -16.84
N TYR A 224 -3.45 0.39 -16.47
CA TYR A 224 -2.97 1.75 -16.25
C TYR A 224 -2.75 1.96 -14.76
N MET A 225 -1.56 2.42 -14.40
CA MET A 225 -1.19 2.80 -13.05
C MET A 225 -0.76 4.26 -13.05
N TYR A 226 -1.56 5.09 -12.39
CA TYR A 226 -1.28 6.50 -12.17
C TYR A 226 -0.66 6.70 -10.80
N TYR A 227 0.22 7.68 -10.66
CA TYR A 227 0.90 7.96 -9.40
C TYR A 227 1.37 9.41 -9.34
N SER A 228 1.37 9.98 -8.14
CA SER A 228 1.99 11.28 -7.87
C SER A 228 3.50 11.20 -8.06
N TRP A 229 4.08 12.30 -8.52
CA TRP A 229 5.52 12.51 -8.63
C TRP A 229 5.85 13.96 -8.31
N ALA A 230 6.49 14.20 -7.17
CA ALA A 230 6.92 15.54 -6.76
C ALA A 230 8.37 15.80 -7.15
N CYS A 231 8.61 16.84 -7.93
CA CYS A 231 9.93 17.23 -8.40
C CYS A 231 10.16 18.75 -8.25
N PRO A 232 11.41 19.24 -8.37
CA PRO A 232 11.72 20.65 -8.14
C PRO A 232 11.02 21.64 -9.10
N ASP A 233 10.62 21.18 -10.29
CA ASP A 233 9.94 21.97 -11.32
C ASP A 233 8.41 21.92 -11.23
N GLY A 234 7.85 21.04 -10.40
CA GLY A 234 6.42 20.91 -10.21
C GLY A 234 6.03 19.58 -9.55
N ASP A 235 4.78 19.48 -9.15
CA ASP A 235 4.18 18.20 -8.75
C ASP A 235 3.35 17.69 -9.93
N HIS A 236 3.49 16.42 -10.31
CA HIS A 236 2.84 15.84 -11.48
C HIS A 236 2.08 14.56 -11.10
N ILE A 237 1.07 14.20 -11.88
CA ILE A 237 0.62 12.81 -11.99
C ILE A 237 1.30 12.20 -13.20
N ARG A 238 1.91 11.03 -13.01
CA ARG A 238 2.54 10.22 -14.06
C ARG A 238 1.74 8.95 -14.29
N VAL A 239 1.92 8.34 -15.45
CA VAL A 239 1.26 7.08 -15.81
C VAL A 239 2.28 6.05 -16.31
N ALA A 240 2.12 4.82 -15.83
CA ALA A 240 2.79 3.64 -16.35
C ALA A 240 1.74 2.59 -16.72
N THR A 241 2.07 1.75 -17.70
CA THR A 241 1.17 0.67 -18.14
C THR A 241 1.84 -0.69 -18.11
N SER A 242 1.05 -1.74 -17.93
CA SER A 242 1.46 -3.14 -18.10
C SER A 242 0.29 -3.95 -18.68
N ASP A 243 0.52 -5.22 -18.99
CA ASP A 243 -0.61 -6.16 -19.11
C ASP A 243 -1.06 -6.63 -17.71
N THR A 244 -2.06 -7.49 -17.67
CA THR A 244 -2.65 -8.00 -16.40
C THR A 244 -2.05 -9.32 -15.93
N ALA A 245 -0.86 -9.68 -16.41
CA ALA A 245 -0.16 -10.88 -15.95
C ALA A 245 0.14 -10.81 -14.44
N GLU A 246 0.33 -11.96 -13.80
CA GLU A 246 0.52 -12.01 -12.35
C GLU A 246 1.80 -11.29 -11.87
N ASP A 247 2.81 -11.20 -12.73
CA ASP A 247 4.09 -10.50 -12.55
C ASP A 247 4.10 -9.10 -13.18
N TRP A 248 2.93 -8.51 -13.46
CA TRP A 248 2.80 -7.16 -14.03
C TRP A 248 3.66 -6.08 -13.37
N PRO A 249 3.97 -6.10 -12.04
CA PRO A 249 4.80 -5.07 -11.44
C PRO A 249 6.21 -5.00 -12.04
N ALA A 250 6.76 -6.14 -12.47
CA ALA A 250 8.07 -6.20 -13.13
C ALA A 250 8.03 -5.76 -14.60
N ARG A 251 6.84 -5.45 -15.13
CA ARG A 251 6.58 -5.23 -16.56
C ARG A 251 6.00 -3.84 -16.84
N LEU A 252 5.90 -2.98 -15.81
CA LEU A 252 5.47 -1.60 -15.94
C LEU A 252 6.37 -0.83 -16.90
N THR A 253 5.73 -0.07 -17.79
CA THR A 253 6.39 0.81 -18.75
C THR A 253 5.85 2.23 -18.56
N TYR A 254 6.72 3.18 -18.27
CA TYR A 254 6.37 4.59 -18.18
C TYR A 254 5.79 5.11 -19.51
N ARG A 255 4.70 5.89 -19.44
CA ARG A 255 3.99 6.44 -20.61
C ARG A 255 4.01 7.95 -20.71
N GLY A 256 4.31 8.66 -19.61
CA GLY A 256 4.38 10.11 -19.61
C GLY A 256 3.76 10.74 -18.38
N GLU A 257 3.70 12.07 -18.42
CA GLU A 257 3.00 12.88 -17.44
C GLU A 257 1.53 12.98 -17.87
N ALA A 258 0.63 12.66 -16.93
CA ALA A 258 -0.79 12.74 -17.16
C ALA A 258 -1.31 14.18 -17.06
N TYR A 259 -0.89 14.89 -16.00
CA TYR A 259 -1.14 16.31 -15.81
C TYR A 259 -0.29 16.87 -14.65
N GLU A 260 -0.19 18.19 -14.57
CA GLU A 260 0.47 18.93 -13.48
C GLU A 260 -0.50 19.23 -12.33
N LYS A 261 -0.04 19.09 -11.09
CA LYS A 261 -0.74 19.43 -9.85
C LYS A 261 -0.57 20.92 -9.53
N ILE A 262 -1.36 21.76 -10.18
CA ILE A 262 -1.44 23.19 -9.88
C ILE A 262 -2.47 23.51 -8.78
N ASN A 263 -2.38 24.68 -8.15
CA ASN A 263 -3.39 25.19 -7.20
C ASN A 263 -3.66 24.27 -5.99
N SER A 264 -2.59 23.71 -5.39
CA SER A 264 -2.68 22.75 -4.28
C SER A 264 -3.61 21.56 -4.61
N ARG A 265 -3.55 21.09 -5.86
CA ARG A 265 -4.25 19.89 -6.32
C ARG A 265 -3.58 18.65 -5.73
N HIS A 266 -4.38 17.74 -5.20
CA HIS A 266 -3.91 16.48 -4.62
C HIS A 266 -3.70 15.44 -5.74
N SER A 267 -3.41 14.19 -5.36
CA SER A 267 -3.57 13.05 -6.24
C SER A 267 -5.01 12.89 -6.74
N ALA A 268 -5.17 12.15 -7.85
CA ALA A 268 -6.47 11.74 -8.36
C ALA A 268 -6.70 10.25 -8.18
N ASP A 269 -7.97 9.91 -7.99
CA ASP A 269 -8.47 8.59 -8.31
C ASP A 269 -9.10 8.58 -9.71
N ILE A 270 -8.68 7.66 -10.58
CA ILE A 270 -9.01 7.71 -12.01
C ILE A 270 -9.92 6.55 -12.40
N ALA A 271 -10.99 6.83 -13.13
CA ALA A 271 -11.92 5.81 -13.62
C ALA A 271 -11.99 5.81 -15.15
N TYR A 272 -12.36 4.68 -15.75
CA TYR A 272 -12.80 4.64 -17.15
C TYR A 272 -14.33 4.73 -17.22
N LEU A 273 -14.86 5.79 -17.83
CA LEU A 273 -16.29 6.01 -18.06
C LEU A 273 -16.70 5.36 -19.38
N GLU A 274 -17.31 4.17 -19.28
CA GLU A 274 -17.68 3.37 -20.45
C GLU A 274 -18.67 4.08 -21.37
N ASP A 275 -19.62 4.86 -20.82
CA ASP A 275 -20.64 5.57 -21.60
C ASP A 275 -20.06 6.64 -22.54
N ALA A 276 -18.84 7.13 -22.28
CA ALA A 276 -18.17 8.15 -23.06
C ALA A 276 -16.88 7.66 -23.73
N GLY A 277 -16.39 6.47 -23.38
CA GLY A 277 -15.11 5.96 -23.84
C GLY A 277 -13.90 6.75 -23.30
N LYS A 278 -14.03 7.43 -22.15
CA LYS A 278 -13.03 8.36 -21.61
C LYS A 278 -12.53 7.94 -20.24
N PHE A 279 -11.29 8.30 -19.92
CA PHE A 279 -10.77 8.30 -18.56
C PHE A 279 -11.17 9.61 -17.86
N VAL A 280 -11.56 9.51 -16.60
CA VAL A 280 -11.96 10.65 -15.76
C VAL A 280 -11.18 10.60 -14.46
N ALA A 281 -10.43 11.66 -14.18
CA ALA A 281 -9.69 11.85 -12.94
C ALA A 281 -10.54 12.63 -11.94
N PHE A 282 -10.70 12.09 -10.72
CA PHE A 282 -11.36 12.74 -9.60
C PHE A 282 -10.29 13.16 -8.60
N THR A 283 -10.05 14.46 -8.48
CA THR A 283 -9.03 15.01 -7.56
C THR A 283 -9.62 16.07 -6.66
N THR A 284 -8.96 16.33 -5.53
CA THR A 284 -9.18 17.57 -4.78
C THR A 284 -8.41 18.72 -5.44
N GLN A 285 -9.01 19.91 -5.53
CA GLN A 285 -8.31 21.18 -5.75
C GLN A 285 -8.47 22.10 -4.53
N TYR A 286 -7.46 22.93 -4.26
CA TYR A 286 -7.39 23.78 -3.05
C TYR A 286 -7.52 22.97 -1.75
N GLY A 287 -6.82 21.83 -1.66
CA GLY A 287 -6.91 20.96 -0.50
C GLY A 287 -6.61 21.70 0.80
N HIS A 288 -7.34 21.34 1.87
CA HIS A 288 -7.29 21.98 3.19
C HIS A 288 -7.73 23.47 3.25
N ASP A 289 -8.18 24.07 2.15
CA ASP A 289 -8.72 25.44 2.11
C ASP A 289 -10.26 25.48 2.20
N GLU A 290 -10.85 26.62 2.54
CA GLU A 290 -12.31 26.79 2.52
C GLU A 290 -12.93 26.60 1.13
N LYS A 291 -12.14 26.82 0.08
CA LYS A 291 -12.51 26.58 -1.32
C LYS A 291 -12.33 25.12 -1.72
N SER A 292 -11.76 24.25 -0.92
CA SER A 292 -11.52 22.86 -1.32
C SER A 292 -12.74 22.21 -2.00
N GLY A 293 -12.53 21.54 -3.13
CA GLY A 293 -13.61 20.94 -3.91
C GLY A 293 -13.14 19.75 -4.75
N LEU A 294 -14.10 19.05 -5.34
CA LEU A 294 -13.85 18.07 -6.40
C LEU A 294 -13.46 18.82 -7.67
N PHE A 295 -12.42 18.33 -8.34
CA PHE A 295 -12.03 18.78 -9.66
C PHE A 295 -11.95 17.57 -10.59
N LEU A 296 -12.57 17.67 -11.75
CA LEU A 296 -12.58 16.65 -12.78
C LEU A 296 -11.59 17.00 -13.89
N LEU A 297 -10.82 16.00 -14.31
CA LEU A 297 -10.08 16.04 -15.57
C LEU A 297 -10.49 14.86 -16.44
N GLU A 298 -10.39 15.02 -17.75
CA GLU A 298 -10.78 14.01 -18.74
C GLU A 298 -9.61 13.67 -19.67
N SER A 299 -9.55 12.42 -20.11
CA SER A 299 -8.57 11.95 -21.08
C SER A 299 -9.21 10.95 -22.05
N GLU A 300 -8.85 11.03 -23.31
CA GLU A 300 -9.30 10.12 -24.37
C GLU A 300 -8.41 8.89 -24.50
N ASP A 301 -7.13 9.02 -24.16
CA ASP A 301 -6.11 7.97 -24.32
C ASP A 301 -5.64 7.37 -22.98
N GLY A 302 -6.08 7.94 -21.87
CA GLY A 302 -5.64 7.58 -20.52
C GLY A 302 -4.21 8.02 -20.23
N ILE A 303 -3.60 8.82 -21.10
CA ILE A 303 -2.28 9.40 -20.92
C ILE A 303 -2.45 10.87 -20.56
N THR A 304 -2.91 11.72 -21.48
CA THR A 304 -2.96 13.18 -21.25
C THR A 304 -4.35 13.62 -20.80
N PHE A 305 -4.42 14.38 -19.70
CA PHE A 305 -5.68 14.85 -19.11
C PHE A 305 -5.88 16.35 -19.27
N TYR A 306 -7.13 16.75 -19.46
CA TYR A 306 -7.58 18.13 -19.63
C TYR A 306 -8.62 18.50 -18.59
N GLU A 307 -8.58 19.75 -18.12
CA GLU A 307 -9.50 20.24 -17.08
C GLU A 307 -10.95 20.26 -17.58
N SER A 308 -11.88 19.74 -16.78
CA SER A 308 -13.30 19.64 -17.15
C SER A 308 -14.21 20.46 -16.24
N GLN A 309 -14.15 20.22 -14.93
CA GLN A 309 -15.09 20.84 -13.99
C GLN A 309 -14.47 21.05 -12.61
N TYR A 310 -14.86 22.13 -11.94
CA TYR A 310 -14.66 22.34 -10.51
C TYR A 310 -16.00 22.40 -9.76
N LEU A 311 -16.13 21.61 -8.69
CA LEU A 311 -17.35 21.47 -7.88
C LEU A 311 -17.04 21.59 -6.38
N CYS A 312 -17.65 22.57 -5.72
CA CYS A 312 -17.66 22.71 -4.26
C CYS A 312 -19.05 22.49 -3.65
N GLU A 313 -20.11 22.77 -4.42
CA GLU A 313 -21.48 22.72 -3.94
C GLU A 313 -21.83 21.30 -3.46
N GLY A 314 -22.38 21.22 -2.25
CA GLY A 314 -22.71 19.95 -1.60
C GLY A 314 -21.53 19.24 -0.90
N LEU A 315 -20.30 19.73 -1.00
CA LEU A 315 -19.11 19.11 -0.37
C LEU A 315 -18.70 19.84 0.91
N TYR A 316 -18.02 19.19 1.85
CA TYR A 316 -17.48 19.90 3.02
C TYR A 316 -16.26 20.76 2.70
N LYS A 317 -16.11 21.89 3.40
CA LYS A 317 -14.89 22.70 3.36
C LYS A 317 -13.66 21.95 3.90
N HIS A 318 -12.47 22.41 3.52
CA HIS A 318 -11.17 21.83 3.87
C HIS A 318 -11.02 20.33 3.52
N LEU A 319 -11.79 19.87 2.53
CA LEU A 319 -11.70 18.51 2.04
C LEU A 319 -10.33 18.27 1.39
N HIS A 320 -9.87 17.02 1.44
CA HIS A 320 -8.63 16.56 0.84
C HIS A 320 -8.63 15.04 0.66
N SER A 321 -7.65 14.55 -0.13
CA SER A 321 -7.40 13.12 -0.34
C SER A 321 -8.67 12.37 -0.75
N LEU A 322 -9.27 12.83 -1.86
CA LEU A 322 -10.51 12.29 -2.40
C LEU A 322 -10.26 10.99 -3.17
N GLY A 323 -11.18 10.03 -3.02
CA GLY A 323 -11.28 8.85 -3.89
C GLY A 323 -12.70 8.62 -4.39
N VAL A 324 -12.86 7.91 -5.51
CA VAL A 324 -14.16 7.68 -6.15
C VAL A 324 -14.55 6.20 -6.10
N SER A 325 -15.82 5.92 -5.85
CA SER A 325 -16.37 4.57 -5.97
C SER A 325 -16.29 4.10 -7.42
N ARG A 326 -15.63 2.97 -7.66
CA ARG A 326 -15.52 2.36 -8.99
C ARG A 326 -15.88 0.88 -8.95
N ARG A 327 -16.17 0.34 -10.13
CA ARG A 327 -16.25 -1.10 -10.35
C ARG A 327 -14.88 -1.74 -10.07
N PRO A 328 -14.81 -3.07 -9.87
CA PRO A 328 -13.58 -3.73 -9.44
C PRO A 328 -12.37 -3.53 -10.36
N ASP A 329 -12.57 -3.38 -11.67
CA ASP A 329 -11.56 -3.11 -12.69
C ASP A 329 -11.20 -1.62 -12.88
N GLY A 330 -11.82 -0.72 -12.09
CA GLY A 330 -11.61 0.73 -12.21
C GLY A 330 -12.58 1.42 -13.18
N HIS A 331 -13.60 0.71 -13.66
CA HIS A 331 -14.61 1.28 -14.56
C HIS A 331 -15.75 1.96 -13.79
N ILE A 332 -16.49 2.82 -14.49
CA ILE A 332 -17.78 3.38 -14.06
C ILE A 332 -18.73 3.47 -15.26
N GLN A 333 -20.03 3.42 -14.97
CA GLN A 333 -21.10 3.78 -15.91
C GLN A 333 -21.97 4.89 -15.31
N LEU A 334 -22.61 5.70 -16.16
CA LEU A 334 -23.53 6.77 -15.74
C LEU A 334 -24.72 6.26 -14.91
N LYS A 335 -25.10 4.99 -15.10
CA LYS A 335 -26.19 4.34 -14.36
C LYS A 335 -25.77 3.82 -12.98
N ASP A 336 -24.47 3.74 -12.71
CA ASP A 336 -23.96 3.22 -11.45
C ASP A 336 -24.29 4.18 -10.30
N LYS A 337 -24.45 3.64 -9.09
CA LYS A 337 -24.46 4.47 -7.90
C LYS A 337 -23.02 4.93 -7.64
N LEU A 338 -22.77 6.23 -7.74
CA LEU A 338 -21.45 6.82 -7.56
C LEU A 338 -21.39 7.66 -6.29
N PHE A 339 -20.27 7.58 -5.59
CA PHE A 339 -19.96 8.44 -4.47
C PHE A 339 -18.45 8.66 -4.39
N ILE A 340 -18.08 9.81 -3.84
CA ILE A 340 -16.71 10.14 -3.51
C ILE A 340 -16.52 10.03 -2.00
N GLY A 341 -15.37 9.55 -1.56
CA GLY A 341 -14.93 9.65 -0.18
C GLY A 341 -13.84 10.71 -0.06
N TYR A 342 -13.86 11.51 1.00
CA TYR A 342 -12.80 12.49 1.26
C TYR A 342 -12.60 12.70 2.76
N ALA A 343 -11.39 13.10 3.13
CA ALA A 343 -11.07 13.57 4.47
C ALA A 343 -11.36 15.07 4.61
N PHE A 344 -11.71 15.55 5.80
CA PHE A 344 -11.98 16.97 6.05
C PHE A 344 -11.78 17.35 7.54
N SER A 345 -11.70 18.66 7.80
CA SER A 345 -11.63 19.25 9.15
C SER A 345 -12.09 20.72 9.13
N ASP A 346 -11.96 21.46 10.23
CA ASP A 346 -12.15 22.92 10.25
C ASP A 346 -10.93 23.72 9.72
N GLY A 347 -9.99 23.05 9.04
CA GLY A 347 -8.77 23.68 8.53
C GLY A 347 -7.76 24.08 9.62
N GLY A 348 -6.66 24.72 9.21
CA GLY A 348 -5.60 25.21 10.11
C GLY A 348 -4.61 24.15 10.61
N SER A 349 -3.37 24.59 10.90
CA SER A 349 -2.28 23.70 11.30
C SER A 349 -2.51 22.97 12.63
N GLY A 350 -3.31 23.54 13.54
CA GLY A 350 -3.66 22.91 14.81
C GLY A 350 -4.52 21.64 14.69
N ASN A 351 -5.09 21.40 13.50
CA ASN A 351 -5.93 20.24 13.20
C ASN A 351 -5.20 19.20 12.32
N TRP A 352 -3.88 19.32 12.15
CA TRP A 352 -3.11 18.32 11.41
C TRP A 352 -3.22 16.93 12.06
N GLY A 353 -3.52 15.91 11.26
CA GLY A 353 -3.76 14.55 11.75
C GLY A 353 -5.06 14.39 12.55
N LYS A 354 -5.98 15.35 12.49
CA LYS A 354 -7.35 15.28 13.02
C LYS A 354 -8.32 15.45 11.86
N TRP A 355 -8.64 14.36 11.17
CA TRP A 355 -9.48 14.41 9.98
C TRP A 355 -10.66 13.45 10.08
N ALA A 356 -11.86 14.00 9.94
CA ALA A 356 -13.07 13.22 9.71
C ALA A 356 -13.10 12.74 8.25
N THR A 357 -13.95 11.75 7.98
CA THR A 357 -14.10 11.18 6.63
C THR A 357 -15.56 11.14 6.27
N ALA A 358 -15.92 11.68 5.11
CA ALA A 358 -17.29 11.69 4.60
C ALA A 358 -17.37 11.04 3.22
N PHE A 359 -18.50 10.39 2.96
CA PHE A 359 -18.89 9.88 1.66
C PHE A 359 -20.01 10.75 1.11
N GLN A 360 -19.83 11.29 -0.08
CA GLN A 360 -20.83 12.11 -0.77
C GLN A 360 -21.29 11.39 -2.03
N THR A 361 -22.60 11.15 -2.16
CA THR A 361 -23.17 10.64 -3.40
C THR A 361 -23.03 11.70 -4.50
N ILE A 362 -22.62 11.29 -5.69
CA ILE A 362 -22.50 12.15 -6.87
C ILE A 362 -23.26 11.54 -8.05
N THR A 363 -23.68 12.39 -8.97
CA THR A 363 -24.19 12.00 -10.28
C THR A 363 -23.28 12.54 -11.36
N LEU A 364 -23.09 11.78 -12.44
CA LEU A 364 -22.39 12.22 -13.63
C LEU A 364 -23.38 12.42 -14.77
N GLU A 365 -23.09 13.39 -15.64
CA GLU A 365 -23.83 13.57 -16.88
C GLU A 365 -22.89 14.03 -18.00
N LEU A 366 -23.26 13.65 -19.23
CA LEU A 366 -22.55 14.06 -20.43
C LEU A 366 -23.22 15.29 -21.02
N TYR A 367 -22.40 16.24 -21.46
CA TYR A 367 -22.86 17.45 -22.14
C TYR A 367 -21.96 17.79 -23.32
N GLN A 368 -22.50 18.62 -24.21
CA GLN A 368 -21.82 19.12 -25.41
C GLN A 368 -21.46 20.59 -25.20
N GLY A 369 -20.28 21.00 -25.64
CA GLY A 369 -19.81 22.39 -25.55
C GLY A 369 -18.37 22.49 -25.06
N GLU A 370 -18.04 23.61 -24.44
CA GLU A 370 -16.72 23.83 -23.84
C GLU A 370 -16.69 23.35 -22.38
N PRO A 371 -15.54 22.86 -21.88
CA PRO A 371 -15.32 22.58 -20.47
C PRO A 371 -15.63 23.77 -19.56
N GLN A 372 -16.02 23.50 -18.32
CA GLN A 372 -16.33 24.52 -17.31
C GLN A 372 -15.43 24.35 -16.08
N PRO A 373 -14.11 24.57 -16.21
CA PRO A 373 -13.15 24.39 -15.12
C PRO A 373 -13.25 25.50 -14.05
N GLU A 374 -13.95 26.59 -14.35
CA GLU A 374 -14.21 27.66 -13.40
C GLU A 374 -15.40 27.31 -12.50
N GLY A 375 -15.22 27.47 -11.19
CA GLY A 375 -16.30 27.27 -10.23
C GLY A 375 -17.35 28.37 -10.32
N ASN A 376 -18.58 28.05 -9.88
CA ASN A 376 -19.67 29.01 -9.77
C ASN A 376 -19.53 30.01 -8.58
N GLY A 377 -18.39 29.99 -7.87
CA GLY A 377 -18.12 30.81 -6.70
C GLY A 377 -18.80 30.35 -5.40
N VAL A 378 -19.57 29.26 -5.43
CA VAL A 378 -20.18 28.66 -4.24
C VAL A 378 -19.11 27.95 -3.42
N LEU A 379 -19.13 28.16 -2.10
CA LEU A 379 -18.24 27.46 -1.17
C LEU A 379 -18.89 26.17 -0.65
N GLY A 380 -18.05 25.26 -0.16
CA GLY A 380 -18.51 24.04 0.50
C GLY A 380 -19.27 24.30 1.80
N ILE A 381 -19.91 23.23 2.28
CA ILE A 381 -20.65 23.14 3.54
C ILE A 381 -19.67 23.20 4.71
N GLN A 382 -19.97 24.02 5.71
CA GLN A 382 -19.29 23.95 7.01
C GLN A 382 -19.86 22.79 7.83
N CYS A 383 -19.03 21.83 8.23
CA CYS A 383 -19.49 20.77 9.12
C CYS A 383 -19.60 21.29 10.55
N GLY A 384 -20.78 21.19 11.17
CA GLY A 384 -21.00 21.67 12.54
C GLY A 384 -20.38 20.79 13.63
N GLN A 385 -20.12 19.52 13.35
CA GLN A 385 -19.46 18.58 14.25
C GLN A 385 -18.70 17.51 13.47
N TRP A 386 -17.38 17.52 13.59
CA TRP A 386 -16.47 16.55 12.95
C TRP A 386 -15.55 15.86 13.95
N LEU A 387 -15.74 16.09 15.24
CA LEU A 387 -15.07 15.42 16.36
C LEU A 387 -16.08 14.61 17.17
N THR A 388 -15.61 13.53 17.78
CA THR A 388 -16.43 12.67 18.65
C THR A 388 -15.77 12.43 20.00
N GLU A 389 -16.57 12.09 21.01
CA GLU A 389 -16.03 11.55 22.25
C GLU A 389 -15.54 10.12 22.02
N ARG A 390 -14.47 9.74 22.71
CA ARG A 390 -13.95 8.37 22.65
C ARG A 390 -15.03 7.39 23.15
N PRO A 391 -15.39 6.36 22.37
CA PRO A 391 -16.33 5.35 22.83
C PRO A 391 -15.79 4.61 24.05
N LYS A 392 -16.66 4.33 25.04
CA LYS A 392 -16.28 3.59 26.26
C LYS A 392 -15.89 2.14 25.96
N ASP A 393 -16.60 1.53 25.02
CA ASP A 393 -16.36 0.18 24.55
C ASP A 393 -16.08 0.24 23.04
N SER A 394 -14.95 -0.31 22.62
CA SER A 394 -14.53 -0.31 21.22
C SER A 394 -14.09 -1.70 20.77
N PRO A 395 -14.46 -2.13 19.55
CA PRO A 395 -14.01 -3.40 19.02
C PRO A 395 -12.50 -3.36 18.71
N MET A 396 -11.84 -4.51 18.74
CA MET A 396 -10.48 -4.62 18.26
C MET A 396 -10.46 -4.55 16.72
N ILE A 397 -9.59 -3.71 16.17
CA ILE A 397 -9.37 -3.57 14.72
C ILE A 397 -8.02 -4.12 14.26
N GLY A 398 -7.08 -4.38 15.17
CA GLY A 398 -5.73 -4.83 14.83
C GLY A 398 -4.93 -5.32 16.02
N ILE A 399 -3.76 -5.89 15.75
CA ILE A 399 -2.76 -6.29 16.74
C ILE A 399 -1.40 -5.70 16.39
N ALA A 400 -0.61 -5.40 17.42
CA ALA A 400 0.74 -4.88 17.28
C ALA A 400 1.64 -5.43 18.41
N SER A 401 2.93 -5.08 18.36
CA SER A 401 3.88 -5.30 19.45
C SER A 401 4.56 -3.99 19.81
N TYR A 402 5.07 -3.86 21.03
CA TYR A 402 5.82 -2.67 21.45
C TYR A 402 7.08 -2.43 20.63
N SER A 403 7.76 -3.51 20.23
CA SER A 403 8.83 -3.45 19.25
C SER A 403 8.55 -4.36 18.06
N ARG A 404 8.79 -3.84 16.87
CA ARG A 404 8.66 -4.52 15.57
C ARG A 404 9.95 -5.21 15.14
N VAL A 405 11.07 -4.74 15.71
CA VAL A 405 12.42 -5.29 15.54
C VAL A 405 12.92 -5.77 16.89
N ILE A 406 13.22 -7.06 17.00
CA ILE A 406 13.69 -7.67 18.24
C ILE A 406 15.15 -8.06 18.06
N GLU A 407 16.00 -7.58 18.94
CA GLU A 407 17.43 -7.84 18.95
C GLU A 407 17.76 -8.69 20.19
N LEU A 408 18.41 -9.84 19.99
CA LEU A 408 18.71 -10.83 21.02
C LEU A 408 20.17 -11.29 20.95
N TYR A 409 20.77 -11.56 22.09
CA TYR A 409 22.05 -12.25 22.13
C TYR A 409 21.86 -13.77 21.99
N PRO A 410 22.84 -14.52 21.45
CA PRO A 410 22.78 -15.97 21.44
C PRO A 410 22.52 -16.55 22.84
N GLY A 411 21.50 -17.42 22.93
CA GLY A 411 21.09 -18.06 24.18
C GLY A 411 20.20 -17.21 25.11
N GLU A 412 19.88 -15.97 24.74
CA GLU A 412 18.95 -15.13 25.50
C GLU A 412 17.54 -15.74 25.51
N SER A 413 16.90 -15.80 26.68
CA SER A 413 15.66 -16.57 26.88
C SER A 413 14.55 -15.79 27.55
N ASP A 414 13.31 -16.19 27.26
CA ASP A 414 12.08 -15.67 27.89
C ASP A 414 11.85 -14.14 27.75
N VAL A 415 12.40 -13.53 26.70
CA VAL A 415 12.20 -12.11 26.39
C VAL A 415 10.75 -11.87 26.01
N ASN A 416 10.09 -10.92 26.69
CA ASN A 416 8.70 -10.58 26.41
C ASN A 416 8.60 -9.68 25.17
N ILE A 417 7.86 -10.12 24.16
CA ILE A 417 7.61 -9.33 22.95
C ILE A 417 6.65 -8.16 23.25
N GLY A 418 5.70 -8.39 24.17
CA GLY A 418 4.67 -7.42 24.55
C GLY A 418 3.73 -7.06 23.40
N PHE A 419 2.64 -7.82 23.29
CA PHE A 419 1.61 -7.59 22.27
C PHE A 419 0.49 -6.70 22.80
N VAL A 420 -0.06 -5.89 21.90
CA VAL A 420 -1.22 -5.04 22.14
C VAL A 420 -2.30 -5.32 21.09
N TRP A 421 -3.55 -5.02 21.45
CA TRP A 421 -4.62 -4.86 20.48
C TRP A 421 -5.00 -3.38 20.36
N LEU A 422 -5.50 -3.00 19.18
CA LEU A 422 -5.83 -1.62 18.84
C LEU A 422 -7.34 -1.46 18.67
N ASP A 423 -7.89 -0.36 19.16
CA ASP A 423 -9.28 0.07 18.93
C ASP A 423 -9.40 0.97 17.67
N PRO A 424 -10.61 1.35 17.23
CA PRO A 424 -10.79 2.25 16.06
C PRO A 424 -10.21 3.65 16.28
N MET A 425 -9.90 4.04 17.50
CA MET A 425 -9.23 5.31 17.81
C MET A 425 -7.71 5.12 17.98
N LEU A 426 -7.19 3.96 17.56
CA LEU A 426 -5.79 3.54 17.61
C LEU A 426 -5.17 3.56 19.01
N SER A 427 -6.00 3.47 20.06
CA SER A 427 -5.51 3.21 21.40
C SER A 427 -5.04 1.78 21.53
N ALA A 428 -3.88 1.61 22.16
CA ALA A 428 -3.26 0.32 22.39
C ALA A 428 -3.56 -0.20 23.80
N TYR A 429 -3.94 -1.47 23.86
CA TYR A 429 -4.27 -2.16 25.09
C TYR A 429 -3.49 -3.46 25.18
N GLU A 430 -2.92 -3.77 26.35
CA GLU A 430 -2.18 -5.01 26.57
C GLU A 430 -3.02 -6.24 26.20
N LEU A 431 -2.43 -7.13 25.39
CA LEU A 431 -3.04 -8.39 25.02
C LEU A 431 -2.80 -9.45 26.09
N LYS A 432 -3.79 -9.66 26.97
CA LYS A 432 -3.64 -10.54 28.15
C LYS A 432 -3.61 -12.04 27.82
N ASP A 433 -4.17 -12.48 26.70
CA ASP A 433 -4.29 -13.90 26.34
C ASP A 433 -3.28 -14.34 25.26
N THR A 434 -2.00 -13.96 25.45
CA THR A 434 -0.88 -14.25 24.53
C THR A 434 -0.70 -15.73 24.19
N GLY A 435 -1.24 -16.66 24.99
CA GLY A 435 -1.26 -18.09 24.69
C GLY A 435 -2.10 -18.49 23.47
N LYS A 436 -2.95 -17.57 22.94
CA LYS A 436 -3.72 -17.79 21.71
C LYS A 436 -3.03 -17.26 20.45
N LEU A 437 -1.89 -16.58 20.59
CA LEU A 437 -1.11 -16.12 19.44
C LEU A 437 -0.55 -17.31 18.68
N LYS A 438 -0.57 -17.22 17.35
CA LYS A 438 0.04 -18.19 16.45
C LYS A 438 1.25 -17.55 15.77
N PHE A 439 2.36 -18.28 15.75
CA PHE A 439 3.63 -17.82 15.18
C PHE A 439 4.05 -18.75 14.05
N SER A 440 4.56 -18.20 12.95
CA SER A 440 5.02 -18.97 11.79
C SER A 440 6.06 -18.20 10.97
N GLY A 441 6.66 -18.84 9.96
CA GLY A 441 7.58 -18.20 9.01
C GLY A 441 9.01 -17.97 9.52
N TYR A 442 9.28 -18.25 10.79
CA TYR A 442 10.58 -18.01 11.40
C TYR A 442 11.50 -19.24 11.38
N ASP A 443 12.81 -18.98 11.43
CA ASP A 443 13.85 -20.00 11.50
C ASP A 443 13.93 -20.59 12.90
N ASN A 444 13.45 -21.83 13.02
CA ASN A 444 13.51 -22.59 14.27
C ASN A 444 14.95 -22.93 14.69
N SER A 445 15.96 -22.79 13.84
CA SER A 445 17.37 -22.95 14.22
C SER A 445 17.92 -21.73 14.97
N LEU A 446 17.30 -20.56 14.79
CA LEU A 446 17.68 -19.30 15.43
C LEU A 446 16.87 -19.00 16.70
N ILE A 447 15.56 -19.22 16.68
CA ILE A 447 14.67 -18.81 17.77
C ILE A 447 13.58 -19.85 18.07
N SER A 448 12.94 -19.70 19.22
CA SER A 448 11.66 -20.33 19.55
C SER A 448 10.74 -19.33 20.23
N ILE A 449 9.43 -19.45 20.00
CA ILE A 449 8.43 -18.52 20.52
C ILE A 449 7.30 -19.28 21.21
N LYS A 450 6.93 -18.86 22.42
CA LYS A 450 5.82 -19.44 23.18
C LYS A 450 5.14 -18.37 24.02
N ASN A 451 3.80 -18.29 23.95
CA ASN A 451 2.98 -17.38 24.76
C ASN A 451 3.45 -15.91 24.71
N GLY A 452 3.87 -15.42 23.54
CA GLY A 452 4.37 -14.05 23.37
C GLY A 452 5.78 -13.81 23.94
N LYS A 453 6.51 -14.86 24.34
CA LYS A 453 7.91 -14.79 24.74
C LYS A 453 8.80 -15.45 23.70
N ILE A 454 9.96 -14.86 23.46
CA ILE A 454 10.97 -15.33 22.51
C ILE A 454 12.22 -15.82 23.25
N THR A 455 12.85 -16.85 22.71
CA THR A 455 14.13 -17.38 23.17
C THR A 455 15.03 -17.57 21.96
N ALA A 456 16.19 -16.92 21.97
CA ALA A 456 17.27 -17.12 21.03
C ALA A 456 17.99 -18.43 21.32
N LYS A 457 18.40 -19.11 20.25
CA LYS A 457 19.33 -20.24 20.28
C LYS A 457 20.76 -19.71 20.22
N ASN A 458 21.73 -20.61 20.10
CA ASN A 458 23.15 -20.24 20.12
C ASN A 458 23.70 -19.76 18.76
N ALA A 459 22.88 -19.76 17.70
CA ALA A 459 23.29 -19.33 16.37
C ALA A 459 22.93 -17.87 16.12
N THR A 460 23.79 -17.15 15.40
CA THR A 460 23.54 -15.79 14.95
C THR A 460 22.82 -15.79 13.60
N GLY A 461 22.06 -14.73 13.32
CA GLY A 461 21.34 -14.56 12.07
C GLY A 461 20.12 -13.66 12.22
N GLU A 462 19.25 -13.69 11.21
CA GLU A 462 18.00 -12.95 11.20
C GLU A 462 16.83 -13.82 10.76
N THR A 463 15.63 -13.49 11.21
CA THR A 463 14.42 -14.16 10.77
C THR A 463 13.19 -13.27 10.88
N THR A 464 12.18 -13.56 10.07
CA THR A 464 10.89 -12.86 10.10
C THR A 464 9.83 -13.76 10.73
N VAL A 465 9.11 -13.24 11.72
CA VAL A 465 8.04 -13.96 12.42
C VAL A 465 6.70 -13.44 11.94
N LYS A 466 5.85 -14.28 11.35
CA LYS A 466 4.44 -13.96 11.13
C LYS A 466 3.64 -14.26 12.39
N VAL A 467 2.86 -13.29 12.85
CA VAL A 467 2.03 -13.36 14.06
C VAL A 467 0.56 -13.27 13.67
N ARG A 468 -0.27 -14.19 14.17
CA ARG A 468 -1.73 -14.17 13.98
C ARG A 468 -2.46 -14.25 15.31
N TYR A 469 -3.49 -13.43 15.46
CA TYR A 469 -4.43 -13.48 16.57
C TYR A 469 -5.85 -13.24 16.05
N LYS A 470 -6.75 -14.21 16.26
CA LYS A 470 -8.09 -14.22 15.66
C LYS A 470 -8.00 -13.97 14.14
N ARG A 471 -8.62 -12.91 13.63
CA ARG A 471 -8.61 -12.49 12.21
C ARG A 471 -7.49 -11.52 11.83
N PHE A 472 -6.64 -11.13 12.79
CA PHE A 472 -5.63 -10.09 12.62
C PHE A 472 -4.24 -10.70 12.47
N GLU A 473 -3.41 -10.04 11.67
CA GLU A 473 -2.06 -10.48 11.34
C GLU A 473 -1.07 -9.33 11.42
N THR A 474 0.16 -9.65 11.79
CA THR A 474 1.30 -8.73 11.76
C THR A 474 2.60 -9.53 11.66
N SER A 475 3.75 -8.87 11.53
CA SER A 475 5.06 -9.51 11.37
C SER A 475 6.13 -8.92 12.30
N LEU A 476 7.20 -9.63 12.64
CA LEU A 476 8.33 -9.08 13.40
C LEU A 476 9.62 -9.42 12.67
N LYS A 477 10.61 -8.53 12.72
CA LYS A 477 11.99 -8.86 12.34
C LYS A 477 12.76 -9.19 13.61
N VAL A 478 13.47 -10.31 13.62
CA VAL A 478 14.27 -10.75 14.77
C VAL A 478 15.71 -10.93 14.33
N TYR A 479 16.63 -10.38 15.13
CA TYR A 479 18.06 -10.51 14.97
C TYR A 479 18.66 -11.21 16.18
N VAL A 480 19.47 -12.24 15.94
CA VAL A 480 20.33 -12.86 16.96
C VAL A 480 21.77 -12.51 16.61
N ARG A 481 22.43 -11.67 17.42
CA ARG A 481 23.76 -11.11 17.10
C ARG A 481 24.66 -11.05 18.34
N ASP A 482 25.97 -11.11 18.12
CA ASP A 482 26.97 -11.04 19.19
C ASP A 482 27.18 -9.60 19.73
N SER A 483 26.73 -8.57 19.00
CA SER A 483 26.85 -7.16 19.37
C SER A 483 25.77 -6.29 18.70
N PHE A 484 25.36 -5.21 19.38
CA PHE A 484 24.36 -4.23 18.90
C PHE A 484 24.96 -2.83 18.72
N GLU A 485 26.04 -2.69 17.95
CA GLU A 485 26.66 -1.38 17.73
C GLU A 485 25.84 -0.49 16.78
N GLU A 486 25.67 0.79 17.14
CA GLU A 486 24.90 1.76 16.37
C GLU A 486 25.43 1.97 14.93
N PHE A 487 24.49 2.27 14.03
CA PHE A 487 24.70 2.45 12.59
C PHE A 487 25.78 3.47 12.22
N GLN A 488 25.85 4.61 12.92
CA GLN A 488 26.73 5.71 12.54
C GLN A 488 28.14 5.69 13.18
N GLY A 489 28.43 4.78 14.12
CA GLY A 489 29.63 4.85 14.97
C GLY A 489 30.60 3.66 14.94
N SER A 490 30.20 2.50 14.42
CA SER A 490 30.96 1.25 14.60
C SER A 490 32.17 1.14 13.66
N SER A 491 33.41 1.24 14.14
CA SER A 491 34.63 1.10 13.32
C SER A 491 34.85 -0.28 12.66
N THR A 492 33.96 -1.24 12.90
CA THR A 492 34.13 -2.66 12.50
C THR A 492 33.22 -3.11 11.35
N LYS A 493 32.16 -2.36 11.00
CA LYS A 493 31.26 -2.72 9.88
C LYS A 493 31.98 -2.74 8.53
N THR A 494 31.81 -3.83 7.80
CA THR A 494 32.24 -4.00 6.40
C THR A 494 31.04 -4.14 5.48
N VAL A 495 31.19 -3.75 4.21
CA VAL A 495 30.16 -3.96 3.18
C VAL A 495 30.16 -5.44 2.78
N VAL A 496 28.98 -6.05 2.79
CA VAL A 496 28.76 -7.46 2.38
C VAL A 496 28.09 -7.55 1.02
N SER A 497 27.22 -6.59 0.68
CA SER A 497 26.62 -6.51 -0.65
C SER A 497 26.31 -5.07 -1.02
N PHE A 498 26.37 -4.80 -2.32
CA PHE A 498 25.98 -3.52 -2.91
C PHE A 498 25.29 -3.77 -4.25
N THR A 499 24.00 -3.46 -4.33
CA THR A 499 23.16 -3.76 -5.50
C THR A 499 22.46 -2.52 -6.01
N PRO A 500 22.20 -2.39 -7.33
CA PRO A 500 21.46 -1.25 -7.85
C PRO A 500 20.01 -1.29 -7.35
N VAL A 501 19.43 -0.12 -7.09
CA VAL A 501 17.97 -0.02 -6.92
C VAL A 501 17.27 -0.07 -8.28
N ILE A 502 17.81 0.67 -9.25
CA ILE A 502 17.42 0.64 -10.66
C ILE A 502 18.62 0.18 -11.47
N SER A 503 18.44 -0.84 -12.32
CA SER A 503 19.52 -1.43 -13.13
C SER A 503 19.65 -0.80 -14.52
N SER A 504 18.62 -0.11 -15.00
CA SER A 504 18.61 0.52 -16.32
C SER A 504 17.80 1.81 -16.37
N TYR A 505 18.32 2.81 -17.09
CA TYR A 505 17.68 4.10 -17.31
C TYR A 505 17.46 4.36 -18.80
N GLU A 506 16.29 4.86 -19.16
CA GLU A 506 16.01 5.44 -20.48
C GLU A 506 15.78 6.95 -20.32
N LEU A 507 16.60 7.75 -21.00
CA LEU A 507 16.62 9.21 -20.87
C LEU A 507 16.50 9.87 -22.24
N THR A 508 16.07 11.13 -22.27
CA THR A 508 16.03 11.97 -23.46
C THR A 508 16.96 13.16 -23.29
N VAL A 509 17.67 13.56 -24.35
CA VAL A 509 18.50 14.78 -24.32
C VAL A 509 17.64 16.00 -23.98
N GLY A 510 18.07 16.77 -22.98
CA GLY A 510 17.39 18.01 -22.56
C GLY A 510 16.19 17.80 -21.64
N GLN A 511 15.93 16.58 -21.16
CA GLN A 511 14.91 16.35 -20.13
C GLN A 511 15.25 17.13 -18.84
N THR A 512 14.21 17.62 -18.16
CA THR A 512 14.34 18.34 -16.88
C THR A 512 14.55 17.38 -15.72
N HIS A 513 13.88 16.23 -15.77
CA HIS A 513 13.95 15.16 -14.77
C HIS A 513 15.29 14.42 -14.86
N LEU A 514 16.16 14.64 -13.88
CA LEU A 514 17.49 14.01 -13.83
C LEU A 514 17.52 12.92 -12.76
N PRO A 515 17.52 11.63 -13.16
CA PRO A 515 17.56 10.54 -12.19
C PRO A 515 18.92 10.46 -11.51
N GLN A 516 18.92 9.90 -10.31
CA GLN A 516 20.03 9.66 -9.43
C GLN A 516 20.25 8.15 -9.30
N ILE A 517 21.46 7.71 -9.62
CA ILE A 517 21.86 6.32 -9.38
C ILE A 517 22.05 6.13 -7.89
N ARG A 518 21.31 5.18 -7.32
CA ARG A 518 21.42 4.79 -5.90
C ARG A 518 21.61 3.28 -5.78
N GLY A 519 22.31 2.86 -4.73
CA GLY A 519 22.51 1.44 -4.45
C GLY A 519 22.02 1.06 -3.05
N LEU A 520 21.54 -0.17 -2.89
CA LEU A 520 21.28 -0.75 -1.58
C LEU A 520 22.54 -1.42 -1.08
N VAL A 521 23.05 -0.95 0.06
CA VAL A 521 24.20 -1.51 0.74
C VAL A 521 23.74 -2.34 1.93
N ARG A 522 24.35 -3.52 2.12
CA ARG A 522 24.20 -4.33 3.33
C ARG A 522 25.54 -4.47 4.02
N PHE A 523 25.54 -4.35 5.35
CA PHE A 523 26.73 -4.44 6.18
C PHE A 523 26.82 -5.80 6.90
N SER A 524 28.02 -6.09 7.42
CA SER A 524 28.36 -7.34 8.13
C SER A 524 27.54 -7.62 9.39
N ASP A 525 26.89 -6.61 9.94
CA ASP A 525 26.00 -6.72 11.09
C ASP A 525 24.51 -6.79 10.70
N HIS A 526 24.22 -7.04 9.42
CA HIS A 526 22.89 -7.13 8.82
C HIS A 526 22.14 -5.81 8.67
N THR A 527 22.70 -4.67 9.12
CA THR A 527 22.12 -3.36 8.79
C THR A 527 22.22 -3.08 7.31
N TRP A 528 21.29 -2.28 6.79
CA TRP A 528 21.25 -1.90 5.39
C TRP A 528 20.80 -0.46 5.24
N ALA A 529 21.14 0.14 4.11
CA ALA A 529 20.73 1.50 3.77
C ALA A 529 20.81 1.71 2.26
N GLU A 530 20.21 2.79 1.80
CA GLU A 530 20.49 3.34 0.49
C GLU A 530 21.78 4.16 0.53
N ALA A 531 22.67 3.95 -0.44
CA ALA A 531 23.98 4.56 -0.52
C ALA A 531 24.12 5.40 -1.80
N TYR A 532 24.44 6.67 -1.59
CA TYR A 532 24.87 7.68 -2.56
C TYR A 532 25.57 8.80 -1.78
N ASN A 533 26.28 9.71 -2.46
CA ASN A 533 27.12 10.70 -1.77
C ASN A 533 26.31 11.91 -1.23
N SER A 534 25.52 11.70 -0.17
CA SER A 534 24.73 12.76 0.51
C SER A 534 24.95 12.87 2.02
N ASN A 535 25.57 11.87 2.66
CA ASN A 535 25.63 11.70 4.12
C ASN A 535 24.26 11.57 4.82
N VAL A 536 23.15 11.43 4.08
CA VAL A 536 21.80 11.29 4.66
C VAL A 536 21.67 9.92 5.35
N MET A 537 21.95 8.85 4.60
CA MET A 537 21.78 7.48 5.08
C MET A 537 23.09 6.73 5.27
N VAL A 538 24.16 7.08 4.54
CA VAL A 538 25.46 6.41 4.62
C VAL A 538 26.56 7.47 4.68
N SER A 539 27.52 7.31 5.59
CA SER A 539 28.64 8.24 5.73
C SER A 539 29.57 8.18 4.53
N VAL A 540 29.62 9.27 3.74
CA VAL A 540 30.48 9.41 2.56
C VAL A 540 31.96 9.38 2.93
N LYS A 541 32.31 9.87 4.12
CA LYS A 541 33.69 9.84 4.62
C LYS A 541 34.22 8.41 4.75
N ARG A 542 33.34 7.45 5.03
CA ARG A 542 33.71 6.07 5.31
C ARG A 542 33.41 5.12 4.16
N PHE A 543 32.26 5.30 3.54
CA PHE A 543 31.80 4.48 2.43
C PHE A 543 31.54 5.39 1.22
N PRO A 544 32.60 6.00 0.66
CA PRO A 544 32.44 6.83 -0.53
C PRO A 544 31.93 5.98 -1.68
N VAL A 545 30.95 6.52 -2.41
CA VAL A 545 30.46 5.92 -3.66
C VAL A 545 31.16 6.59 -4.82
N THR A 546 31.66 5.83 -5.80
CA THR A 546 32.28 6.37 -7.01
C THR A 546 31.51 5.94 -8.25
N TYR A 547 31.49 6.82 -9.26
CA TYR A 547 30.79 6.61 -10.52
C TYR A 547 31.79 6.69 -11.67
N THR A 548 31.85 5.67 -12.50
CA THR A 548 32.71 5.63 -13.71
C THR A 548 31.85 5.41 -14.93
N VAL A 549 31.83 6.38 -15.83
CA VAL A 549 31.03 6.36 -17.07
C VAL A 549 31.86 5.75 -18.20
N SER A 550 31.28 4.82 -18.97
CA SER A 550 31.99 4.19 -20.10
C SER A 550 32.14 5.10 -21.32
N ASP A 551 31.22 6.06 -21.50
CA ASP A 551 31.23 7.03 -22.59
C ASP A 551 30.69 8.40 -22.13
N GLU A 552 31.60 9.32 -21.82
CA GLU A 552 31.27 10.69 -21.37
C GLU A 552 30.72 11.60 -22.49
N THR A 553 30.71 11.12 -23.75
CA THR A 553 30.06 11.84 -24.85
C THR A 553 28.55 11.62 -24.88
N VAL A 554 28.07 10.52 -24.27
CA VAL A 554 26.65 10.16 -24.16
C VAL A 554 26.01 10.77 -22.91
N LEU A 555 26.68 10.69 -21.76
CA LEU A 555 26.16 11.19 -20.48
C LEU A 555 27.28 11.62 -19.51
N ARG A 556 26.90 12.37 -18.48
CA ARG A 556 27.73 12.61 -17.28
C ARG A 556 27.00 12.13 -16.03
N VAL A 557 27.77 11.79 -15.01
CA VAL A 557 27.27 11.50 -13.67
C VAL A 557 27.99 12.39 -12.68
N SER A 558 27.24 13.11 -11.84
CA SER A 558 27.81 13.93 -10.76
C SER A 558 28.32 13.08 -9.60
N ASP A 559 29.05 13.69 -8.67
CA ASP A 559 29.55 13.00 -7.48
C ASP A 559 28.44 12.43 -6.60
N ASN A 560 27.23 12.98 -6.63
CA ASN A 560 26.07 12.46 -5.92
C ASN A 560 25.24 11.45 -6.75
N GLY A 561 25.68 11.07 -7.95
CA GLY A 561 25.05 10.03 -8.77
C GLY A 561 23.97 10.54 -9.73
N ILE A 562 23.77 11.85 -9.89
CA ILE A 562 22.77 12.41 -10.81
C ILE A 562 23.26 12.27 -12.26
N ILE A 563 22.44 11.67 -13.11
CA ILE A 563 22.71 11.45 -14.52
C ILE A 563 22.30 12.67 -15.33
N THR A 564 23.19 13.19 -16.17
CA THR A 564 22.89 14.25 -17.14
C THR A 564 23.10 13.71 -18.56
N PRO A 565 22.05 13.54 -19.37
CA PRO A 565 22.18 13.10 -20.76
C PRO A 565 22.83 14.20 -21.62
N ILE A 566 23.73 13.83 -22.52
CA ILE A 566 24.47 14.74 -23.40
C ILE A 566 24.10 14.55 -24.87
N SER A 567 24.16 13.31 -25.36
CA SER A 567 23.84 12.99 -26.75
C SER A 567 23.24 11.59 -26.87
N PRO A 568 22.46 11.31 -27.93
CA PRO A 568 21.86 10.01 -28.11
C PRO A 568 22.91 8.89 -28.22
N GLY A 569 22.69 7.78 -27.52
CA GLY A 569 23.63 6.68 -27.43
C GLY A 569 23.38 5.79 -26.22
N ALA A 570 24.25 4.83 -25.98
CA ALA A 570 24.21 3.97 -24.80
C ALA A 570 25.54 4.01 -24.08
N ALA A 571 25.49 4.11 -22.75
CA ALA A 571 26.65 4.03 -21.88
C ALA A 571 26.32 3.18 -20.65
N THR A 572 27.35 2.67 -20.01
CA THR A 572 27.25 2.01 -18.70
C THR A 572 27.90 2.89 -17.64
N VAL A 573 27.36 2.86 -16.43
CA VAL A 573 27.97 3.48 -15.26
C VAL A 573 28.33 2.39 -14.27
N THR A 574 29.63 2.24 -14.00
CA THR A 574 30.11 1.38 -12.92
C THR A 574 30.05 2.17 -11.62
N VAL A 575 29.33 1.65 -10.63
CA VAL A 575 29.16 2.26 -9.31
C VAL A 575 29.85 1.39 -8.27
N ALA A 576 30.83 1.94 -7.57
CA ALA A 576 31.60 1.20 -6.58
C ALA A 576 31.48 1.79 -5.17
N ILE A 577 31.59 0.93 -4.17
CA ILE A 577 31.65 1.25 -2.74
C ILE A 577 32.77 0.40 -2.10
N ALA A 578 33.10 0.67 -0.84
CA ALA A 578 34.19 -0.02 -0.12
C ALA A 578 34.21 -1.56 -0.27
N GLY A 579 35.41 -2.14 -0.34
CA GLY A 579 35.63 -3.60 -0.28
C GLY A 579 35.35 -4.36 -1.58
N ASP A 580 35.78 -3.84 -2.73
CA ASP A 580 35.57 -4.41 -4.08
C ASP A 580 34.09 -4.59 -4.49
N ASN A 581 33.17 -4.00 -3.74
CA ASN A 581 31.74 -4.06 -4.00
C ASN A 581 31.35 -3.04 -5.07
N GLN A 582 30.77 -3.51 -6.18
CA GLN A 582 30.31 -2.65 -7.27
C GLN A 582 29.14 -3.27 -8.03
N PHE A 583 28.41 -2.42 -8.74
CA PHE A 583 27.44 -2.84 -9.75
C PHE A 583 27.55 -1.97 -11.00
N VAL A 584 26.87 -2.40 -12.06
CA VAL A 584 26.81 -1.67 -13.33
C VAL A 584 25.35 -1.35 -13.64
N VAL A 585 25.08 -0.10 -14.01
CA VAL A 585 23.80 0.32 -14.58
C VAL A 585 23.94 0.63 -16.06
N THR A 586 22.91 0.31 -16.83
CA THR A 586 22.85 0.65 -18.27
C THR A 586 22.05 1.92 -18.45
N VAL A 587 22.53 2.85 -19.27
CA VAL A 587 21.81 4.08 -19.59
C VAL A 587 21.71 4.22 -21.10
N THR A 588 20.48 4.36 -21.59
CA THR A 588 20.20 4.66 -22.99
C THR A 588 19.66 6.07 -23.09
N VAL A 589 20.31 6.92 -23.87
CA VAL A 589 19.90 8.30 -24.15
C VAL A 589 19.31 8.34 -25.57
N LYS A 590 18.09 8.87 -25.69
CA LYS A 590 17.35 9.06 -26.93
C LYS A 590 17.40 10.50 -27.41
#